data_AF-A0A917H4C7-F1
#
_entry.id   AF-A0A917H4C7-F1
#
_cell.length_a   1.000
_cell.length_b   1.000
_cell.length_c   1.000
_cell.angle_alpha   90.00
_cell.angle_beta   90.00
_cell.angle_gamma   90.00
#
_symmetry.space_group_name_H-M   'P 1'
#
loop_
_entity.id
_entity.type
_entity.pdbx_description
1 polymer ?
#
loop_
_entity_poly.entity_id
_entity_poly.type
_entity_poly.pdbx_seq_one_letter_code
_entity_poly.pdbx_strand_id
1 'polypeptide(L)'
;MHTTSAVRFLDASAYAVERLLAQALHDDQVSVEAVVVLDAVADHLLEQVRPLDLQVVAAQTQLTGEQLQDALQLLEARGYLHELAAHVPSAATLRRAILGSGVLCHAA
;
A
#
# COMPACT_ATOMS: atom_id res chain seq x y z
N MET A 1 1.76 -11.86 -30.81
CA MET A 1 0.68 -12.16 -29.84
C MET A 1 1.31 -12.41 -28.47
N HIS A 2 1.53 -11.38 -27.66
CA HIS A 2 2.14 -11.47 -26.31
C HIS A 2 1.17 -10.90 -25.26
N THR A 3 -0.02 -11.47 -25.15
CA THR A 3 -1.08 -11.01 -24.22
C THR A 3 -1.38 -12.02 -23.11
N THR A 4 -0.48 -12.98 -22.86
CA THR A 4 -0.71 -14.03 -21.85
C THR A 4 0.03 -13.77 -20.53
N SER A 5 1.16 -13.04 -20.55
CA SER A 5 1.95 -12.77 -19.34
C SER A 5 1.36 -11.68 -18.44
N ALA A 6 0.74 -10.64 -19.01
CA ALA A 6 0.19 -9.53 -18.23
C ALA A 6 -1.04 -9.96 -17.41
N VAL A 7 -1.94 -10.76 -18.00
CA VAL A 7 -3.15 -11.25 -17.33
C VAL A 7 -2.80 -12.16 -16.15
N ARG A 8 -1.87 -13.11 -16.34
CA ARG A 8 -1.40 -14.00 -15.26
C ARG A 8 -0.67 -13.27 -14.14
N PHE A 9 0.02 -12.18 -14.46
CA PHE A 9 0.72 -11.36 -13.47
C PHE A 9 -0.27 -10.55 -12.62
N LEU A 10 -1.29 -9.96 -13.25
CA LEU A 10 -2.38 -9.26 -12.56
C LEU A 10 -3.16 -10.20 -11.63
N ASP A 11 -3.48 -11.41 -12.07
CA ASP A 11 -4.13 -12.44 -11.22
C ASP A 11 -3.27 -12.80 -9.99
N ALA A 12 -1.96 -12.98 -10.17
CA ALA A 12 -1.05 -13.30 -9.06
C ALA A 12 -0.87 -12.14 -8.08
N SER A 13 -0.74 -10.91 -8.60
CA SER A 13 -0.64 -9.70 -7.76
C SER A 13 -1.95 -9.44 -7.00
N ALA A 14 -3.10 -9.57 -7.65
CA ALA A 14 -4.41 -9.41 -7.00
C ALA A 14 -4.60 -10.45 -5.89
N TYR A 15 -4.30 -11.72 -6.15
CA TYR A 15 -4.37 -12.77 -5.13
C TYR A 15 -3.43 -12.51 -3.94
N ALA A 16 -2.20 -12.03 -4.20
CA ALA A 16 -1.27 -11.68 -3.14
C ALA A 16 -1.78 -10.50 -2.30
N VAL A 17 -2.39 -9.50 -2.94
CA VAL A 17 -3.03 -8.37 -2.26
C VAL A 17 -4.19 -8.82 -1.38
N GLU A 18 -5.10 -9.65 -1.89
CA GLU A 18 -6.23 -10.18 -1.08
C GLU A 18 -5.73 -10.95 0.14
N ARG A 19 -4.67 -11.75 -0.01
CA ARG A 19 -4.04 -12.46 1.11
C ARG A 19 -3.43 -11.49 2.13
N LEU A 20 -2.73 -10.47 1.65
CA LEU A 20 -2.11 -9.44 2.49
C LEU A 20 -3.18 -8.68 3.30
N LEU A 21 -4.30 -8.32 2.65
CA LEU A 21 -5.44 -7.67 3.29
C LEU A 21 -6.10 -8.56 4.34
N ALA A 22 -6.29 -9.84 4.02
CA ALA A 22 -6.79 -10.80 4.99
C ALA A 22 -5.85 -10.93 6.20
N GLN A 23 -4.53 -10.93 5.99
CA GLN A 23 -3.56 -10.95 7.08
C GLN A 23 -3.62 -9.67 7.93
N ALA A 24 -3.71 -8.50 7.30
CA ALA A 24 -3.82 -7.22 8.00
C ALA A 24 -5.10 -7.11 8.82
N LEU A 25 -6.23 -7.63 8.30
CA LEU A 25 -7.51 -7.64 9.00
C LEU A 25 -7.51 -8.50 10.28
N HIS A 26 -6.68 -9.55 10.32
CA HIS A 26 -6.54 -10.44 11.46
C HIS A 26 -5.34 -10.12 12.34
N ASP A 27 -4.57 -9.07 12.04
CA ASP A 27 -3.51 -8.58 12.91
C ASP A 27 -4.11 -7.58 13.91
N ASP A 28 -4.22 -7.99 15.18
CA ASP A 28 -4.72 -7.16 16.28
C ASP A 28 -3.96 -5.84 16.45
N GLN A 29 -2.78 -5.72 15.85
CA GLN A 29 -1.93 -4.54 15.93
C GLN A 29 -2.03 -3.63 14.70
N VAL A 30 -2.90 -3.96 13.75
CA VAL A 30 -3.25 -3.12 12.60
C VAL A 30 -4.65 -2.59 12.83
N SER A 31 -4.83 -1.27 12.78
CA SER A 31 -6.15 -0.69 12.93
C SER A 31 -6.98 -0.90 11.67
N VAL A 32 -8.31 -0.85 11.80
CA VAL A 32 -9.22 -0.96 10.66
C VAL A 32 -8.93 0.14 9.63
N GLU A 33 -8.60 1.36 10.07
CA GLU A 33 -8.21 2.44 9.18
C GLU A 33 -6.95 2.11 8.38
N ALA A 34 -5.95 1.47 8.99
CA ALA A 34 -4.75 1.03 8.29
C ALA A 34 -5.05 -0.08 7.27
N VAL A 35 -5.97 -1.00 7.56
CA VAL A 35 -6.43 -1.99 6.57
C VAL A 35 -7.12 -1.32 5.40
N VAL A 36 -8.00 -0.34 5.66
CA VAL A 36 -8.70 0.42 4.62
C VAL A 36 -7.72 1.22 3.75
N VAL A 37 -6.67 1.78 4.35
CA VAL A 37 -5.58 2.44 3.61
C VAL A 37 -4.81 1.44 2.76
N LEU A 38 -4.50 0.25 3.29
CA LEU A 38 -3.79 -0.79 2.55
C LEU A 38 -4.59 -1.24 1.31
N ASP A 39 -5.91 -1.39 1.47
CA ASP A 39 -6.84 -1.74 0.39
C ASP A 39 -6.87 -0.67 -0.70
N ALA A 40 -7.14 0.59 -0.31
CA ALA A 40 -7.18 1.72 -1.25
C ALA A 40 -5.85 1.92 -2.00
N VAL A 41 -4.71 1.74 -1.32
CA VAL A 41 -3.39 1.78 -1.97
C VAL A 41 -3.22 0.64 -2.95
N ALA A 42 -3.59 -0.58 -2.56
CA ALA A 42 -3.41 -1.74 -3.42
C ALA A 42 -4.29 -1.68 -4.67
N ASP A 43 -5.55 -1.28 -4.52
CA ASP A 43 -6.50 -1.07 -5.63
C ASP A 43 -5.94 -0.07 -6.65
N HIS A 44 -5.51 1.11 -6.17
CA HIS A 44 -4.87 2.12 -7.02
C HIS A 44 -3.65 1.60 -7.80
N LEU A 45 -2.83 0.78 -7.16
CA LEU A 45 -1.61 0.26 -7.76
C LEU A 45 -1.87 -0.90 -8.73
N LEU A 46 -2.92 -1.69 -8.50
CA LEU A 46 -3.36 -2.77 -9.39
C LEU A 46 -4.03 -2.24 -10.65
N GLU A 47 -4.75 -1.13 -10.57
CA GLU A 47 -5.36 -0.49 -11.74
C GLU A 47 -4.31 0.11 -12.71
N GLN A 48 -3.05 0.32 -12.27
CA GLN A 48 -1.87 0.71 -13.09
C GLN A 48 -2.01 1.96 -13.99
N VAL A 49 -3.07 2.76 -13.87
CA VAL A 49 -3.33 3.87 -14.83
C VAL A 49 -2.54 5.14 -14.51
N ARG A 50 -2.12 5.35 -13.26
CA ARG A 50 -1.49 6.61 -12.82
C ARG A 50 -0.50 6.40 -11.66
N PRO A 51 0.45 7.34 -11.45
CA PRO A 51 1.18 7.39 -10.18
C PRO A 51 0.20 7.48 -9.02
N LEU A 52 0.51 6.78 -7.93
CA LEU A 52 -0.32 6.81 -6.72
C LEU A 52 -0.44 8.25 -6.21
N ASP A 53 -1.67 8.72 -6.08
CA ASP A 53 -1.99 10.02 -5.53
C ASP A 53 -2.57 9.85 -4.12
N LEU A 54 -1.78 10.26 -3.12
CA LEU A 54 -2.18 10.15 -1.72
C LEU A 54 -3.41 11.01 -1.39
N GLN A 55 -3.74 12.04 -2.18
CA GLN A 55 -4.99 12.79 -2.01
C GLN A 55 -6.20 11.96 -2.42
N VAL A 56 -6.07 11.12 -3.45
CA VAL A 56 -7.15 10.23 -3.87
C VAL A 56 -7.33 9.12 -2.82
N VAL A 57 -6.23 8.56 -2.32
CA VAL A 57 -6.28 7.59 -1.21
C VAL A 57 -6.95 8.22 0.01
N ALA A 58 -6.53 9.43 0.43
CA ALA A 58 -7.15 10.13 1.55
C ALA A 58 -8.67 10.35 1.36
N ALA A 59 -9.09 10.69 0.14
CA ALA A 59 -10.50 10.88 -0.20
C ALA A 59 -11.29 9.56 -0.16
N GLN A 60 -10.71 8.46 -0.67
CA GLN A 60 -11.32 7.13 -0.64
C GLN A 60 -11.47 6.60 0.78
N THR A 61 -10.45 6.81 1.63
CA THR A 61 -10.43 6.34 3.01
C THR A 61 -11.11 7.32 3.98
N GLN A 62 -11.53 8.50 3.50
CA GLN A 62 -12.09 9.60 4.29
C GLN A 62 -11.19 10.03 5.46
N LEU A 63 -9.86 9.91 5.29
CA LEU A 63 -8.87 10.25 6.31
C LEU A 63 -8.27 11.63 6.06
N THR A 64 -7.83 12.29 7.13
CA THR A 64 -6.94 13.45 6.98
C THR A 64 -5.57 13.02 6.48
N GLY A 65 -4.79 13.95 5.93
CA GLY A 65 -3.43 13.66 5.49
C GLY A 65 -2.52 13.11 6.61
N GLU A 66 -2.70 13.58 7.84
CA GLU A 66 -1.97 13.10 9.02
C GLU A 66 -2.36 11.66 9.37
N GLN A 67 -3.67 11.36 9.44
CA GLN A 67 -4.15 10.00 9.70
C GLN A 67 -3.72 9.01 8.61
N LEU A 68 -3.74 9.44 7.34
CA LEU A 68 -3.24 8.63 6.24
C LEU A 68 -1.75 8.35 6.39
N GLN A 69 -0.96 9.36 6.77
CA GLN A 69 0.48 9.20 6.96
C GLN A 69 0.80 8.27 8.13
N ASP A 70 0.10 8.38 9.26
CA ASP A 70 0.25 7.48 10.40
C ASP A 70 -0.11 6.04 10.03
N ALA A 71 -1.20 5.83 9.30
CA ALA A 71 -1.59 4.52 8.79
C ALA A 71 -0.51 3.93 7.87
N LEU A 72 0.03 4.72 6.94
CA LEU A 72 1.10 4.28 6.04
C LEU A 72 2.40 3.96 6.78
N GLN A 73 2.74 4.71 7.82
CA GLN A 73 3.89 4.42 8.68
C GLN A 73 3.69 3.12 9.47
N LEU A 74 2.49 2.91 10.02
CA LEU A 74 2.14 1.66 10.71
C LEU A 74 2.27 0.46 9.76
N LEU A 75 1.70 0.56 8.56
CA LEU A 75 1.77 -0.51 7.55
C LEU A 75 3.21 -0.81 7.10
N GLU A 76 4.07 0.21 6.97
CA GLU A 76 5.50 0.00 6.68
C GLU A 76 6.22 -0.67 7.86
N ALA A 77 5.99 -0.20 9.09
CA ALA A 77 6.62 -0.76 10.29
C ALA A 77 6.25 -2.24 10.50
N ARG A 78 5.04 -2.62 10.08
CA ARG A 78 4.54 -3.99 10.11
C ARG A 78 4.99 -4.84 8.92
N GLY A 79 5.60 -4.22 7.90
CA GLY A 79 6.11 -4.91 6.72
C GLY A 79 5.09 -5.11 5.60
N TYR A 80 3.84 -4.64 5.75
CA TYR A 80 2.80 -4.81 4.72
C TYR A 80 3.16 -4.09 3.42
N LEU A 81 3.71 -2.87 3.49
CA LEU A 81 4.16 -2.15 2.28
C LEU A 81 5.41 -2.80 1.64
N HIS A 82 6.24 -3.47 2.43
CA HIS A 82 7.37 -4.25 1.91
C HIS A 82 6.89 -5.48 1.14
N GLU A 83 5.97 -6.24 1.72
CA GLU A 83 5.38 -7.43 1.08
C GLU A 83 4.54 -7.04 -0.15
N LEU A 84 3.76 -5.95 -0.07
CA LEU A 84 3.06 -5.39 -1.21
C LEU A 84 4.02 -5.04 -2.36
N ALA A 85 5.19 -4.48 -2.05
CA ALA A 85 6.20 -4.16 -3.07
C ALA A 85 6.85 -5.39 -3.72
N ALA A 86 6.83 -6.55 -3.06
CA ALA A 86 7.30 -7.80 -3.65
C ALA A 86 6.35 -8.32 -4.74
N HIS A 87 5.05 -8.02 -4.61
CA HIS A 87 4.00 -8.49 -5.52
C HIS A 87 3.51 -7.41 -6.50
N VAL A 88 3.68 -6.14 -6.14
CA VAL A 88 3.24 -4.96 -6.88
C VAL A 88 4.43 -3.98 -6.97
N PRO A 89 5.23 -4.02 -8.05
CA PRO A 89 6.49 -3.25 -8.13
C PRO A 89 6.31 -1.74 -7.99
N SER A 90 5.15 -1.19 -8.38
CA SER A 90 4.81 0.23 -8.22
C SER A 90 4.74 0.65 -6.75
N ALA A 91 4.45 -0.27 -5.82
CA ALA A 91 4.44 0.00 -4.38
C ALA A 91 5.84 0.30 -3.83
N ALA A 92 6.92 -0.16 -4.49
CA ALA A 92 8.29 0.14 -4.07
C ALA A 92 8.61 1.66 -4.10
N THR A 93 7.95 2.40 -4.99
CA THR A 93 8.09 3.87 -5.05
C THR A 93 7.37 4.55 -3.88
N LEU A 94 6.15 4.12 -3.56
CA LEU A 94 5.44 4.58 -2.36
C LEU A 94 6.28 4.33 -1.10
N ARG A 95 6.75 3.09 -0.93
CA ARG A 95 7.56 2.69 0.22
C ARG A 95 8.80 3.57 0.41
N ARG A 96 9.51 3.87 -0.67
CA ARG A 96 10.66 4.80 -0.63
C ARG A 96 10.24 6.22 -0.25
N ALA A 97 9.07 6.69 -0.68
CA ALA A 97 8.57 8.01 -0.28
C ALA A 97 8.21 8.07 1.21
N ILE A 98 7.63 7.00 1.78
CA ILE A 98 7.32 6.91 3.21
C ILE A 98 8.60 6.83 4.04
N LEU A 99 9.55 5.96 3.67
CA LEU A 99 10.84 5.84 4.35
C LEU A 99 11.69 7.11 4.23
N GLY A 100 11.71 7.73 3.04
CA GLY A 100 12.44 8.98 2.78
C GLY A 100 11.89 10.17 3.55
N SER A 101 10.57 10.21 3.77
CA SER A 101 9.91 11.21 4.63
C SER A 101 10.23 11.02 6.12
N GLY A 102 10.69 9.83 6.53
CA GLY A 102 11.06 9.50 7.91
C GLY A 102 12.49 9.86 8.32
N VAL A 103 13.38 10.21 7.38
CA VAL A 103 14.81 10.49 7.68
C VAL A 103 15.05 11.89 8.29
N LEU A 104 14.01 12.73 8.41
CA LEU A 104 14.14 14.08 9.00
C LEU A 104 13.83 14.17 10.51
N CYS A 105 13.56 13.06 11.21
CA CYS A 105 13.13 13.11 12.62
C CYS A 105 14.05 12.42 13.64
N HIS A 106 15.34 12.16 13.35
CA HIS A 106 16.31 11.66 14.36
C HIS A 106 17.63 12.44 14.34
N ALA A 107 17.54 13.77 14.49
CA ALA A 107 18.66 14.62 14.88
C ALA A 107 18.18 15.63 15.93
N ALA A 108 18.00 15.17 17.17
CA ALA A 108 17.95 15.99 18.38
C ALA A 108 18.52 15.18 19.54
#